data_AF-W2SQI2-F1
#
_entry.id   AF-W2SQI2-F1
#
_cell.length_a   1.000
_cell.length_b   1.000
_cell.length_c   1.000
_cell.angle_alpha   90.00
_cell.angle_beta   90.00
_cell.angle_gamma   90.00
#
_symmetry.space_group_name_H-M   'P 1'
#
loop_
_entity.id
_entity.type
_entity.pdbx_description
1 polymer ?
#
loop_
_entity_poly.entity_id
_entity_poly.type
_entity_poly.pdbx_seq_one_letter_code
_entity_poly.pdbx_strand_id
1 'polypeptide(L)'
;MYRVLRHDRFAVSFYGWNHADKFITAWREAGFRIVGHFVFAKHYASRRGFTEARHECAYLLAKGNPQVPDHALPDVMPWGKYTGNRLHPTQKPIEILRPLIKSFSGIGDVVLDPFAGSGSTLLAARQLNRSWIGIEMDATYHRHAVNRLTTTQH
;
A
#
# COMPACT_ATOMS: atom_id res chain seq x y z
N MET A 1 8.66 -11.86 -0.47
CA MET A 1 8.54 -10.71 0.47
C MET A 1 9.11 -11.03 1.86
N TYR A 2 8.63 -12.07 2.56
CA TYR A 2 9.06 -12.38 3.93
C TYR A 2 10.59 -12.47 4.11
N ARG A 3 11.28 -13.16 3.19
CA ARG A 3 12.74 -13.33 3.21
C ARG A 3 13.51 -12.00 3.24
N VAL A 4 13.06 -11.01 2.46
CA VAL A 4 13.79 -9.75 2.26
C VAL A 4 13.38 -8.64 3.24
N LEU A 5 12.23 -8.78 3.90
CA LEU A 5 11.84 -7.87 4.97
C LEU A 5 12.75 -8.08 6.18
N ARG A 6 13.27 -6.99 6.76
CA ARG A 6 14.05 -7.05 8.01
C ARG A 6 13.19 -7.63 9.15
N HIS A 7 13.83 -8.20 10.16
CA HIS A 7 13.12 -8.62 11.37
C HIS A 7 12.51 -7.40 12.09
N ASP A 8 11.43 -7.62 12.85
CA ASP A 8 10.71 -6.59 13.59
C ASP A 8 10.27 -5.41 12.71
N ARG A 9 9.65 -5.75 11.57
CA ARG A 9 9.10 -4.81 10.59
C ARG A 9 7.73 -5.26 10.08
N PHE A 10 7.04 -4.29 9.46
CA PHE A 10 5.71 -4.47 8.92
C PHE A 10 5.72 -4.69 7.40
N ALA A 11 4.66 -5.31 6.90
CA ALA A 11 4.27 -5.30 5.49
C ALA A 11 2.78 -5.00 5.39
N VAL A 12 2.37 -4.25 4.37
CA VAL A 12 0.95 -4.01 4.07
C VAL A 12 0.60 -4.73 2.78
N SER A 13 -0.46 -5.54 2.81
CA SER A 13 -0.91 -6.31 1.65
C SER A 13 -2.33 -5.92 1.29
N PHE A 14 -2.49 -5.19 0.18
CA PHE A 14 -3.79 -5.01 -0.46
C PHE A 14 -4.23 -6.30 -1.14
N TYR A 15 -5.52 -6.61 -1.09
CA TYR A 15 -6.07 -7.82 -1.67
C TYR A 15 -7.54 -7.64 -2.07
N GLY A 16 -8.02 -8.52 -2.97
CA GLY A 16 -9.45 -8.65 -3.27
C GLY A 16 -10.14 -9.45 -2.16
N TRP A 17 -11.19 -8.89 -1.56
CA TRP A 17 -11.87 -9.50 -0.40
C TRP A 17 -12.39 -10.92 -0.67
N ASN A 18 -12.73 -11.22 -1.92
CA ASN A 18 -13.18 -12.52 -2.41
C ASN A 18 -12.08 -13.61 -2.42
N HIS A 19 -10.84 -13.25 -2.07
CA HIS A 19 -9.69 -14.15 -1.97
C HIS A 19 -9.05 -14.12 -0.57
N ALA A 20 -9.79 -13.64 0.45
CA ALA A 20 -9.27 -13.48 1.81
C ALA A 20 -8.64 -14.78 2.37
N ASP A 21 -9.28 -15.92 2.11
CA ASP A 21 -8.82 -17.26 2.48
C ASP A 21 -7.42 -17.55 1.93
N LYS A 22 -7.20 -17.32 0.63
CA LYS A 22 -5.91 -17.57 -0.02
C LYS A 22 -4.81 -16.68 0.54
N PHE A 23 -5.10 -15.40 0.76
CA PHE A 23 -4.13 -14.47 1.31
C PHE A 23 -3.78 -14.79 2.76
N ILE A 24 -4.77 -15.09 3.61
CA ILE A 24 -4.54 -15.48 5.01
C ILE A 24 -3.65 -16.71 5.08
N THR A 25 -3.95 -17.75 4.29
CA THR A 25 -3.15 -18.97 4.24
C THR A 25 -1.72 -18.67 3.80
N ALA A 26 -1.55 -17.98 2.67
CA ALA A 26 -0.23 -17.65 2.14
C ALA A 26 0.62 -16.81 3.13
N TRP A 27 0.01 -15.86 3.84
CA TRP A 27 0.73 -15.05 4.82
C TRP A 27 1.17 -15.83 6.04
N ARG A 28 0.31 -16.72 6.55
CA ARG A 28 0.66 -17.60 7.68
C ARG A 28 1.75 -18.59 7.30
N GLU A 29 1.65 -19.23 6.13
CA GLU A 29 2.67 -20.15 5.61
C GLU A 29 4.02 -19.45 5.37
N ALA A 30 3.99 -18.20 4.91
CA ALA A 30 5.20 -17.39 4.75
C ALA A 30 5.85 -16.98 6.09
N GLY A 31 5.17 -17.20 7.22
CA GLY A 31 5.66 -16.84 8.57
C GLY A 31 5.26 -15.44 9.04
N PHE A 32 4.37 -14.75 8.33
CA PHE A 32 3.85 -13.46 8.80
C PHE A 32 2.80 -13.65 9.89
N ARG A 33 2.82 -12.76 10.86
CA ARG A 33 1.68 -12.54 11.77
C ARG A 33 0.75 -11.50 11.17
N ILE A 34 -0.54 -11.79 11.12
CA ILE A 34 -1.56 -10.79 10.80
C ILE A 34 -1.85 -10.04 12.09
N VAL A 35 -1.56 -8.73 12.11
CA VAL A 35 -1.64 -7.89 13.31
C VAL A 35 -2.63 -6.73 13.15
N GLY A 36 -3.26 -6.61 11.99
CA GLY A 36 -4.30 -5.63 11.73
C GLY A 36 -4.92 -5.83 10.35
N HIS A 37 -6.03 -5.14 10.13
CA HIS A 37 -6.75 -5.09 8.86
C HIS A 37 -7.22 -3.67 8.63
N PHE A 38 -7.21 -3.24 7.37
CA PHE A 38 -7.65 -1.93 6.95
C PHE A 38 -8.79 -2.04 5.95
N VAL A 39 -9.80 -1.19 6.10
CA VAL A 39 -10.89 -0.97 5.16
C VAL A 39 -10.82 0.48 4.69
N PHE A 40 -10.67 0.67 3.39
CA PHE A 40 -10.65 1.99 2.76
C PHE A 40 -12.01 2.24 2.08
N ALA A 41 -12.87 3.01 2.74
CA ALA A 41 -14.24 3.26 2.33
C ALA A 41 -14.33 4.29 1.19
N LYS A 42 -14.77 3.85 0.02
CA LYS A 42 -14.96 4.67 -1.18
C LYS A 42 -16.27 5.45 -1.10
N HIS A 43 -16.23 6.71 -1.50
CA HIS A 43 -17.43 7.54 -1.67
C HIS A 43 -18.29 7.16 -2.89
N TYR A 44 -17.77 6.29 -3.76
CA TYR A 44 -18.45 5.81 -4.97
C TYR A 44 -18.44 4.28 -5.03
N ALA A 45 -19.39 3.70 -5.76
CA ALA A 45 -19.41 2.27 -6.03
C ALA A 45 -18.51 1.96 -7.23
N SER A 46 -17.44 1.20 -7.04
CA SER A 46 -16.54 0.80 -8.14
C SER A 46 -17.10 -0.34 -8.99
N ARG A 47 -18.06 -1.09 -8.45
CA ARG A 47 -18.81 -2.15 -9.12
C ARG A 47 -20.16 -2.33 -8.43
N ARG A 48 -21.18 -2.69 -9.20
CA ARG A 48 -22.50 -3.10 -8.68
C ARG A 48 -22.75 -4.56 -9.01
N GLY A 49 -23.28 -5.31 -8.04
CA GLY A 49 -23.69 -6.71 -8.14
C GLY A 49 -24.74 -6.98 -7.08
N PHE A 50 -24.59 -8.06 -6.31
CA PHE A 50 -25.42 -8.29 -5.10
C PHE A 50 -25.29 -7.17 -4.06
N THR A 51 -24.15 -6.49 -4.02
CA THR A 51 -23.88 -5.30 -3.19
C THR A 51 -23.12 -4.26 -4.01
N GLU A 52 -23.07 -3.02 -3.51
CA GLU A 52 -22.21 -1.98 -4.08
C GLU A 52 -20.79 -2.12 -3.52
N ALA A 53 -19.81 -2.35 -4.40
CA ALA A 53 -18.41 -2.41 -4.02
C ALA A 53 -17.90 -1.00 -3.66
N ARG A 54 -17.95 -0.69 -2.36
CA ARG A 54 -17.61 0.62 -1.79
C ARG A 54 -16.38 0.59 -0.87
N HIS A 55 -15.55 -0.43 -0.95
CA HIS A 55 -14.32 -0.47 -0.17
C HIS A 55 -13.19 -1.21 -0.88
N GLU A 56 -11.97 -0.95 -0.42
CA GLU A 56 -10.80 -1.82 -0.60
C GLU A 56 -10.29 -2.27 0.76
N CYS A 57 -9.56 -3.37 0.78
CA CYS A 57 -9.02 -3.94 2.01
C CYS A 57 -7.52 -4.15 1.93
N ALA A 58 -6.85 -4.08 3.08
CA ALA A 58 -5.47 -4.51 3.23
C ALA A 58 -5.23 -5.21 4.57
N TYR A 59 -4.33 -6.18 4.61
CA TYR A 59 -3.80 -6.72 5.87
C TYR A 59 -2.56 -5.94 6.30
N LEU A 60 -2.44 -5.71 7.61
CA LEU A 60 -1.19 -5.33 8.26
C LEU A 60 -0.51 -6.62 8.75
N LEU A 61 0.68 -6.87 8.24
CA LEU A 61 1.48 -8.04 8.52
C LEU A 61 2.72 -7.64 9.31
N ALA A 62 3.13 -8.46 10.27
CA ALA A 62 4.35 -8.29 11.04
C ALA A 62 5.28 -9.49 10.82
N LYS A 63 6.58 -9.20 10.67
CA LYS A 63 7.66 -10.19 10.81
C LYS A 63 8.33 -9.95 12.16
N GLY A 64 8.36 -10.97 13.00
CA GLY A 64 8.84 -10.83 14.39
C GLY A 64 7.83 -10.09 15.27
N ASN A 65 8.33 -9.26 16.17
CA ASN A 65 7.58 -8.46 17.14
C ASN A 65 7.94 -6.98 16.99
N PRO A 66 7.53 -6.32 15.87
CA PRO A 66 7.76 -4.89 15.69
C PRO A 66 7.10 -4.08 16.80
N GLN A 67 7.69 -2.93 17.12
CA GLN A 67 7.09 -1.97 18.02
C GLN A 67 5.75 -1.48 17.47
N VAL A 68 4.75 -1.41 18.34
CA VAL A 68 3.44 -0.84 18.00
C VAL A 68 3.64 0.65 17.71
N PRO A 69 3.06 1.20 16.63
CA PRO A 69 3.17 2.62 16.34
C PRO A 69 2.61 3.47 17.49
N ASP A 70 3.30 4.56 17.85
CA ASP A 70 2.86 5.50 18.90
C ASP A 70 1.46 6.07 18.63
N HIS A 71 1.13 6.23 17.36
CA HIS A 71 -0.17 6.68 16.89
C HIS A 71 -0.80 5.63 15.96
N ALA A 72 -1.70 4.82 16.53
CA ALA A 72 -2.46 3.84 15.77
C ALA A 72 -3.35 4.55 14.72
N LEU A 73 -3.30 4.05 13.49
CA LEU A 73 -4.25 4.46 12.45
C LEU A 73 -5.62 3.80 12.72
N PRO A 74 -6.73 4.48 12.42
CA PRO A 74 -8.03 3.80 12.39
C PRO A 74 -7.99 2.70 11.33
N ASP A 75 -8.60 1.55 11.66
CA ASP A 75 -8.72 0.41 10.75
C ASP A 75 -9.70 0.69 9.60
N VAL A 76 -10.71 1.53 9.82
CA VAL A 76 -11.59 2.04 8.77
C VAL A 76 -11.21 3.49 8.41
N MET A 77 -10.75 3.69 7.19
CA MET A 77 -10.34 4.99 6.66
C MET A 77 -11.21 5.41 5.47
N PRO A 78 -11.58 6.69 5.34
CA PRO A 78 -12.20 7.18 4.11
C PRO A 78 -11.17 7.15 2.97
N TRP A 79 -11.63 6.75 1.79
CA TRP A 79 -10.90 6.96 0.54
C TRP A 79 -10.85 8.48 0.32
N GLY A 80 -9.68 9.09 0.52
CA GLY A 80 -9.49 10.55 0.54
C GLY A 80 -10.24 11.30 -0.57
N LYS A 81 -10.48 12.61 -0.37
CA LYS A 81 -11.17 13.44 -1.36
C LYS A 81 -10.43 13.31 -2.70
N TYR A 82 -11.14 12.91 -3.76
CA TYR A 82 -10.60 12.97 -5.12
C TYR A 82 -10.26 14.43 -5.44
N THR A 83 -8.99 14.80 -5.31
CA THR A 83 -8.50 16.17 -5.55
C THR A 83 -8.29 16.48 -7.04
N GLY A 84 -8.85 15.66 -7.94
CA GLY A 84 -8.90 16.00 -9.37
C GLY A 84 -7.55 15.90 -10.09
N ASN A 85 -6.77 14.84 -9.86
CA ASN A 85 -5.62 14.57 -10.73
C ASN A 85 -6.10 14.16 -12.14
N ARG A 86 -6.12 15.14 -13.06
CA ARG A 86 -6.44 15.06 -14.50
C ARG A 86 -5.53 14.12 -15.32
N LEU A 87 -4.73 13.26 -14.70
CA LEU A 87 -3.63 12.58 -15.40
C LEU A 87 -3.79 11.05 -15.56
N HIS A 88 -4.33 10.26 -14.61
CA HIS A 88 -4.50 8.81 -14.85
C HIS A 88 -5.59 8.13 -13.97
N PRO A 89 -6.51 7.33 -14.54
CA PRO A 89 -7.68 6.76 -13.86
C PRO A 89 -7.44 5.52 -12.97
N THR A 90 -6.25 4.91 -12.98
CA THR A 90 -5.98 3.63 -12.25
C THR A 90 -5.05 3.76 -11.05
N GLN A 91 -4.82 4.98 -10.56
CA GLN A 91 -3.87 5.23 -9.48
C GLN A 91 -4.51 5.15 -8.11
N LYS A 92 -3.96 4.33 -7.19
CA LYS A 92 -4.27 4.47 -5.77
C LYS A 92 -3.90 5.91 -5.35
N PRO A 93 -4.79 6.63 -4.65
CA PRO A 93 -4.47 7.95 -4.14
C PRO A 93 -3.25 7.85 -3.23
N ILE A 94 -2.24 8.67 -3.51
CA ILE A 94 -1.04 8.82 -2.66
C ILE A 94 -1.46 9.11 -1.21
N GLU A 95 -2.60 9.78 -1.03
CA GLU A 95 -3.23 10.09 0.26
C GLU A 95 -3.48 8.87 1.14
N ILE A 96 -3.74 7.70 0.57
CA ILE A 96 -3.95 6.46 1.34
C ILE A 96 -2.62 5.80 1.72
N LEU A 97 -1.63 5.90 0.83
CA LEU A 97 -0.32 5.27 1.03
C LEU A 97 0.55 6.03 2.03
N ARG A 98 0.46 7.37 2.07
CA ARG A 98 1.27 8.21 2.96
C ARG A 98 1.06 7.89 4.46
N PRO A 99 -0.17 7.82 5.00
CA PRO A 99 -0.38 7.44 6.39
C PRO A 99 0.20 6.07 6.72
N LEU A 100 -0.02 5.08 5.84
CA LEU A 100 0.50 3.72 6.02
C LEU A 100 2.03 3.71 6.09
N ILE A 101 2.70 4.33 5.11
CA ILE A 101 4.17 4.41 5.11
C ILE A 101 4.67 5.17 6.33
N LYS A 102 4.02 6.28 6.70
CA LYS A 102 4.41 7.09 7.86
C LYS A 102 4.31 6.30 9.17
N SER A 103 3.24 5.54 9.38
CA SER A 103 3.00 4.79 10.61
C SER A 103 3.83 3.50 10.71
N PHE A 104 4.20 2.89 9.57
CA PHE A 104 4.83 1.56 9.56
C PHE A 104 6.28 1.56 9.03
N SER A 105 6.91 2.73 8.91
CA SER A 105 8.35 2.88 8.59
C SER A 105 8.96 4.11 9.27
N GLY A 106 10.26 4.10 9.52
CA GLY A 106 11.02 5.26 9.98
C GLY A 106 11.50 6.16 8.83
N ILE A 107 11.97 7.37 9.17
CA ILE A 107 12.72 8.21 8.22
C ILE A 107 14.01 7.47 7.83
N GLY A 108 14.35 7.47 6.54
CA GLY A 108 15.52 6.77 6.02
C GLY A 108 15.34 5.24 5.85
N ASP A 109 14.23 4.66 6.30
CA ASP A 109 13.91 3.27 5.96
C ASP A 109 13.70 3.09 4.44
N VAL A 110 13.79 1.83 3.99
CA VAL A 110 13.53 1.44 2.60
C VAL A 110 12.12 0.86 2.49
N VAL A 111 11.30 1.43 1.61
CA VAL A 111 9.98 0.88 1.25
C VAL A 111 10.11 0.05 -0.02
N LEU A 112 9.75 -1.24 0.04
CA LEU A 112 9.70 -2.14 -1.12
C LEU A 112 8.26 -2.29 -1.61
N ASP A 113 8.03 -2.04 -2.89
CA ASP A 113 6.80 -2.40 -3.59
C ASP A 113 7.10 -3.38 -4.73
N PRO A 114 6.78 -4.69 -4.58
CA PRO A 114 7.04 -5.68 -5.60
C PRO A 114 6.06 -5.65 -6.79
N PHE A 115 5.01 -4.82 -6.69
CA PHE A 115 3.98 -4.64 -7.73
C PHE A 115 3.73 -3.14 -7.91
N ALA A 116 4.80 -2.40 -8.21
CA ALA A 116 4.83 -0.94 -8.08
C ALA A 116 3.88 -0.21 -9.03
N GLY A 117 3.46 -0.83 -10.14
CA GLY A 117 2.60 -0.22 -11.15
C GLY A 117 3.18 1.11 -11.62
N SER A 118 2.35 2.15 -11.59
CA SER A 118 2.74 3.53 -11.92
C SER A 118 3.52 4.27 -10.82
N GLY A 119 3.97 3.59 -9.76
CA GLY A 119 4.90 4.11 -8.77
C GLY A 119 4.29 4.96 -7.64
N SER A 120 2.99 4.84 -7.34
CA SER A 120 2.35 5.61 -6.25
C SER A 120 3.01 5.39 -4.89
N THR A 121 3.32 4.13 -4.55
CA THR A 121 3.98 3.78 -3.28
C THR A 121 5.37 4.39 -3.19
N LEU A 122 6.13 4.36 -4.29
CA LEU A 122 7.49 4.87 -4.38
C LEU A 122 7.51 6.40 -4.24
N LEU A 123 6.57 7.09 -4.89
CA LEU A 123 6.41 8.53 -4.76
C LEU A 123 6.02 8.93 -3.33
N ALA A 124 5.08 8.21 -2.71
CA ALA A 124 4.70 8.44 -1.32
C ALA A 124 5.88 8.23 -0.36
N ALA A 125 6.68 7.18 -0.58
CA ALA A 125 7.90 6.92 0.20
C ALA A 125 8.91 8.05 0.05
N ARG A 126 9.19 8.50 -1.18
CA ARG A 126 10.08 9.64 -1.47
C ARG A 126 9.61 10.91 -0.75
N GLN A 127 8.33 11.26 -0.84
CA GLN A 127 7.75 12.45 -0.19
C GLN A 127 7.84 12.40 1.34
N LEU A 128 8.01 11.21 1.92
CA LEU A 128 8.17 11.00 3.34
C LEU A 128 9.65 10.81 3.74
N ASN A 129 10.62 11.09 2.87
CA ASN A 129 12.05 10.88 3.16
C ASN A 129 12.38 9.40 3.47
N ARG A 130 11.75 8.47 2.74
CA ARG A 130 12.12 7.05 2.71
C ARG A 130 12.82 6.75 1.39
N SER A 131 13.83 5.90 1.44
CA SER A 131 14.34 5.24 0.25
C SER A 131 13.29 4.24 -0.25
N TRP A 132 13.37 3.85 -1.51
CA TRP A 132 12.37 2.96 -2.10
C TRP A 132 12.97 2.03 -3.14
N ILE A 133 12.33 0.87 -3.30
CA ILE A 133 12.61 -0.11 -4.35
C ILE A 133 11.26 -0.51 -4.95
N GLY A 134 11.13 -0.39 -6.27
CA GLY A 134 9.94 -0.80 -7.00
C GLY A 134 10.26 -1.88 -8.01
N ILE A 135 9.39 -2.88 -8.12
CA ILE A 135 9.44 -3.89 -9.16
C ILE A 135 8.14 -3.81 -9.96
N GLU A 136 8.25 -3.74 -11.27
CA GLU A 136 7.11 -3.74 -12.18
C GLU A 136 7.48 -4.52 -13.44
N MET A 137 6.60 -5.42 -13.86
CA MET A 137 6.83 -6.31 -14.99
C MET A 137 6.37 -5.69 -16.32
N ASP A 138 5.31 -4.87 -16.27
CA ASP A 138 4.80 -4.20 -17.45
C ASP A 138 5.67 -2.97 -17.81
N ALA A 139 6.27 -3.00 -19.00
CA ALA A 139 7.18 -1.95 -19.46
C ALA A 139 6.52 -0.57 -19.60
N THR A 140 5.20 -0.52 -19.81
CA THR A 140 4.44 0.74 -19.90
C THR A 140 4.25 1.34 -18.52
N TYR A 141 3.79 0.54 -17.54
CA TYR A 141 3.66 1.00 -16.15
C TYR A 141 5.02 1.35 -15.53
N HIS A 142 6.05 0.56 -15.80
CA HIS A 142 7.42 0.86 -15.40
C HIS A 142 7.86 2.24 -15.92
N ARG A 143 7.63 2.53 -17.20
CA ARG A 143 7.96 3.84 -17.80
C ARG A 143 7.20 4.99 -17.15
N HIS A 144 5.90 4.80 -16.87
CA HIS A 144 5.11 5.80 -16.14
C HIS A 144 5.66 6.04 -14.73
N ALA A 145 6.06 4.99 -14.02
CA ALA A 145 6.69 5.10 -12.70
C ALA A 145 8.02 5.86 -12.77
N VAL A 146 8.90 5.52 -13.71
CA VAL A 146 10.19 6.21 -13.91
C VAL A 146 9.96 7.70 -14.19
N ASN A 147 9.12 8.04 -15.18
CA ASN A 147 8.83 9.43 -15.53
C ASN A 147 8.30 10.22 -14.32
N ARG A 148 7.40 9.61 -13.54
CA ARG A 148 6.88 10.23 -12.32
C ARG A 148 7.96 10.46 -11.26
N LEU A 149 8.87 9.51 -11.10
CA LEU A 149 9.91 9.58 -10.06
C LEU A 149 11.09 10.46 -10.46
N THR A 150 11.34 10.65 -11.75
CA THR A 150 12.41 11.55 -12.25
C THR A 150 11.95 12.99 -12.46
N THR A 151 10.64 13.23 -12.64
CA THR A 151 10.11 14.59 -12.73
C THR A 151 10.26 15.28 -11.37
N THR A 152 11.17 16.25 -11.29
CA THR A 152 11.35 17.12 -10.14
C THR A 152 10.11 17.99 -9.98
N GLN A 153 9.33 17.77 -8.93
CA GLN A 153 8.38 18.79 -8.47
C GLN A 153 9.23 19.89 -7.82
N HIS A 154 9.44 20.98 -8.56
CA HIS A 154 9.95 22.23 -8.03
C HIS A 154 8.92 22.89 -7.10
#